data_AF-A0A0A2JS54-F1
#
_entry.id   AF-A0A0A2JS54-F1
#
_cell.length_a   1.000
_cell.length_b   1.000
_cell.length_c   1.000
_cell.angle_alpha   90.00
_cell.angle_beta   90.00
_cell.angle_gamma   90.00
#
_symmetry.space_group_name_H-M   'P 1'
#
loop_
_entity.id
_entity.type
_entity.pdbx_description
1 polymer ?
#
loop_
_entity_poly.entity_id
_entity_poly.type
_entity_poly.pdbx_seq_one_letter_code
_entity_poly.pdbx_strand_id
1 'polypeptide(L)'
;MVSDERSVDEEIRSASRHKKCDETRPACLMCTRGGRVCQGYTAPPDKRTREVRDARTVRTNGGALSIVHVGQQQAQSAGLVYVLDGSQVGLSRMERDYLYSFRSYTAGQCAGYHFDPFWQVLVHQVSESCPEVRHAAIGIGALHRRFSNPDSNRNDIFPIRQSTKAIACLRKAMMKGDQSDPSATEKILVACVVLVTFALFQGDVDAVRCHLQAGTKLLWEWRKKNPKSPAASILLHTFIQLHIHWASATRLQDYLGGDYPYLQELIHDNLVDISAHPDELSRATMLVSVQCWALMFSDPVSFDPLNPNLSRGFVWDTPANKVHRLKTQVEECSALHRKTASPTKLRAFMVVQMQIEMMQVILASTTFSGSETEWDPLCPHFKRVVDKAEVLLSNFNHLPDPLFSVKEGFLGSLMFCGLKCRDWTVRQKVLGICQKYNRREGMFSTAEAVLLLQTVYDFESAGIPPGEYIPESARVPQAYIAEHPNLSKFNTKSYIKYCDRDGNWYSKWLSP
;
A
#
# COMPACT_ATOMS: atom_id res chain seq x y z
N MET A 1 -24.95 71.70 8.08
CA MET A 1 -23.70 71.69 7.28
C MET A 1 -22.89 70.53 7.79
N VAL A 2 -22.71 69.38 7.14
CA VAL A 2 -22.70 69.03 5.72
C VAL A 2 -23.48 67.72 5.52
N SER A 3 -24.24 67.69 4.45
CA SER A 3 -25.18 66.66 3.99
C SER A 3 -24.50 65.52 3.22
N ASP A 4 -25.01 64.31 3.46
CA ASP A 4 -25.53 63.36 2.45
C ASP A 4 -25.01 63.50 1.00
N GLU A 5 -24.00 62.70 0.61
CA GLU A 5 -23.52 62.66 -0.79
C GLU A 5 -22.76 61.38 -1.18
N ARG A 6 -22.89 60.26 -0.44
CA ARG A 6 -22.15 59.00 -0.76
C ARG A 6 -23.01 57.78 -1.09
N SER A 7 -24.33 57.88 -1.06
CA SER A 7 -25.22 56.74 -1.38
C SER A 7 -25.87 56.80 -2.76
N VAL A 8 -25.57 57.81 -3.59
CA VAL A 8 -26.22 58.00 -4.92
C VAL A 8 -25.32 57.55 -6.10
N ASP A 9 -23.99 57.46 -5.90
CA ASP A 9 -23.05 57.15 -7.00
C ASP A 9 -22.84 55.65 -7.29
N GLU A 10 -23.24 54.75 -6.40
CA GLU A 10 -23.19 53.30 -6.66
C GLU A 10 -24.40 52.79 -7.45
N GLU A 11 -25.54 53.50 -7.40
CA GLU A 11 -26.77 53.08 -8.08
C GLU A 11 -26.77 53.42 -9.59
N ILE A 12 -25.89 54.32 -10.06
CA ILE A 12 -25.79 54.71 -11.48
C ILE A 12 -24.84 53.80 -12.29
N ARG A 13 -23.93 53.04 -11.64
CA ARG A 13 -22.93 52.21 -12.36
C ARG A 13 -23.45 50.89 -12.89
N SER A 14 -24.69 50.52 -12.55
CA SER A 14 -25.31 49.24 -12.93
C SER A 14 -26.21 49.31 -14.18
N ALA A 15 -26.44 50.48 -14.80
CA ALA A 15 -27.48 50.63 -15.82
C ALA A 15 -27.00 50.67 -17.29
N SER A 16 -25.69 50.63 -17.59
CA SER A 16 -25.20 50.86 -18.97
C SER A 16 -24.52 49.66 -19.67
N ARG A 17 -24.64 48.43 -19.15
CA ARG A 17 -23.96 47.23 -19.69
C ARG A 17 -24.86 46.26 -20.48
N HIS A 18 -25.92 46.76 -21.13
CA HIS A 18 -26.84 45.94 -21.92
C HIS A 18 -26.76 46.10 -23.45
N LYS A 19 -25.60 46.44 -24.03
CA LYS A 19 -25.38 46.32 -25.49
C LYS A 19 -23.95 45.83 -25.80
N LYS A 20 -23.84 44.88 -26.75
CA LYS A 20 -22.57 44.26 -27.18
C LYS A 20 -21.60 45.31 -27.74
N CYS A 21 -20.34 45.25 -27.29
CA CYS A 21 -19.23 46.03 -27.83
C CYS A 21 -18.68 45.33 -29.09
N ASP A 22 -18.32 46.08 -30.13
CA ASP A 22 -17.77 45.56 -31.39
C ASP A 22 -16.24 45.47 -31.40
N GLU A 23 -15.58 45.78 -30.29
CA GLU A 23 -14.14 45.60 -30.04
C GLU A 23 -13.16 46.31 -31.02
N THR A 24 -13.65 47.23 -31.86
CA THR A 24 -12.80 48.06 -32.73
C THR A 24 -11.86 48.98 -31.92
N ARG A 25 -10.62 49.14 -32.40
CA ARG A 25 -9.55 49.95 -31.76
C ARG A 25 -9.27 51.22 -32.58
N PRO A 26 -8.90 52.35 -31.96
CA PRO A 26 -8.64 52.55 -30.52
C PRO A 26 -9.90 52.74 -29.65
N ALA A 27 -11.07 52.99 -30.25
CA ALA A 27 -12.36 53.12 -29.58
C ALA A 27 -13.45 52.40 -30.38
N CYS A 28 -14.39 51.74 -29.69
CA CYS A 28 -15.45 50.98 -30.34
C CYS A 28 -16.46 51.88 -31.07
N LEU A 29 -17.03 51.43 -32.18
CA LEU A 29 -17.92 52.26 -33.02
C LEU A 29 -19.15 52.77 -32.28
N MET A 30 -19.65 51.99 -31.30
CA MET A 30 -20.78 52.38 -30.47
C MET A 30 -20.46 53.55 -29.53
N CYS A 31 -19.25 53.61 -28.98
CA CYS A 31 -18.80 54.76 -28.18
C CYS A 31 -18.59 55.99 -29.07
N THR A 32 -17.98 55.81 -30.24
CA THR A 32 -17.70 56.90 -31.20
C THR A 32 -19.00 57.52 -31.72
N ARG A 33 -19.97 56.72 -32.14
CA ARG A 33 -21.29 57.22 -32.58
C ARG A 33 -22.12 57.81 -31.45
N GLY A 34 -21.96 57.27 -30.23
CA GLY A 34 -22.70 57.70 -29.06
C GLY A 34 -22.13 58.93 -28.35
N GLY A 35 -21.07 59.56 -28.88
CA GLY A 35 -20.40 60.71 -28.26
C GLY A 35 -19.82 60.43 -26.87
N ARG A 36 -19.56 59.15 -26.54
CA ARG A 36 -19.10 58.72 -25.21
C ARG A 36 -17.62 58.32 -25.25
N VAL A 37 -16.88 58.63 -24.19
CA VAL A 37 -15.48 58.23 -24.04
C VAL A 37 -15.40 56.71 -23.89
N CYS A 38 -14.70 56.05 -24.82
CA CYS A 38 -14.45 54.61 -24.75
C CYS A 38 -13.39 54.35 -23.67
N GLN A 39 -13.71 53.49 -22.69
CA GLN A 39 -12.79 53.19 -21.59
C GLN A 39 -11.60 52.30 -22.00
N GLY A 40 -11.48 51.97 -23.30
CA GLY A 40 -10.36 51.21 -23.85
C GLY A 40 -10.36 49.73 -23.48
N TYR A 41 -9.39 49.00 -24.01
CA TYR A 41 -9.17 47.58 -23.73
C TYR A 41 -7.96 47.44 -22.81
N THR A 42 -8.15 46.91 -21.60
CA THR A 42 -7.02 46.54 -20.74
C THR A 42 -6.22 45.43 -21.42
N ALA A 43 -4.93 45.65 -21.63
CA ALA A 43 -4.03 44.63 -22.15
C ALA A 43 -4.06 43.39 -21.22
N PRO A 44 -4.05 42.16 -21.76
CA PRO A 44 -3.95 40.97 -20.93
C PRO A 44 -2.62 40.99 -20.17
N PRO A 45 -2.60 40.61 -18.88
CA PRO A 45 -1.37 40.59 -18.10
C PRO A 45 -0.37 39.59 -18.71
N ASP A 46 0.88 40.04 -18.84
CA ASP A 46 2.00 39.28 -19.38
C ASP A 46 2.18 37.96 -18.61
N LYS A 47 2.26 36.84 -19.34
CA LYS A 47 2.31 35.47 -18.80
C LYS A 47 3.56 35.20 -17.94
N ARG A 48 4.56 36.09 -17.94
CA ARG A 48 5.86 35.88 -17.27
C ARG A 48 5.91 36.20 -15.77
N THR A 49 4.91 36.89 -15.19
CA THR A 49 4.97 37.35 -13.79
C THR A 49 4.11 36.53 -12.81
N ARG A 50 3.42 35.49 -13.27
CA ARG A 50 2.60 34.62 -12.41
C ARG A 50 3.43 33.66 -11.55
N GLU A 51 4.62 33.27 -12.01
CA GLU A 51 5.46 32.27 -11.34
C GLU A 51 6.18 32.78 -10.08
N VAL A 52 6.30 34.10 -9.89
CA VAL A 52 7.07 34.67 -8.76
C VAL A 52 6.18 34.99 -7.54
N ARG A 53 4.85 35.02 -7.69
CA ARG A 53 3.94 35.37 -6.59
C ARG A 53 3.33 34.15 -5.87
N ASP A 54 3.24 33.00 -6.52
CA ASP A 54 2.71 31.76 -5.92
C ASP A 54 3.73 31.04 -5.02
N ALA A 55 5.01 31.43 -5.04
CA ALA A 55 6.05 30.86 -4.19
C ALA A 55 6.09 31.42 -2.75
N ARG A 56 5.36 32.51 -2.45
CA ARG A 56 5.41 33.18 -1.12
C ARG A 56 4.20 32.91 -0.21
N THR A 57 3.19 32.17 -0.66
CA THR A 57 2.01 31.81 0.15
C THR A 57 1.88 30.31 0.46
N VAL A 58 2.80 29.47 -0.03
CA VAL A 58 2.85 28.03 0.31
C VAL A 58 3.96 27.77 1.32
N ARG A 59 3.78 28.25 2.55
CA ARG A 59 4.50 27.74 3.73
C ARG A 59 3.60 27.86 4.95
N THR A 60 2.85 26.80 5.22
CA THR A 60 2.79 26.09 6.52
C THR A 60 1.82 24.91 6.44
N ASN A 61 2.33 23.73 6.80
CA ASN A 61 1.67 22.49 7.22
C ASN A 61 1.25 21.46 6.15
N GLY A 62 1.93 20.30 6.22
CA GLY A 62 1.34 18.96 6.13
C GLY A 62 0.92 18.49 4.75
N GLY A 63 1.78 17.73 4.06
CA GLY A 63 1.49 17.11 2.78
C GLY A 63 0.37 16.06 2.85
N ALA A 64 -0.83 16.46 2.47
CA ALA A 64 -1.85 15.61 1.88
C ALA A 64 -2.10 16.14 0.46
N LEU A 65 -1.71 15.37 -0.56
CA LEU A 65 -2.08 15.69 -1.94
C LEU A 65 -3.60 15.71 -2.04
N SER A 66 -4.16 16.90 -2.28
CA SER A 66 -5.61 17.11 -2.32
C SER A 66 -6.24 16.37 -3.52
N ILE A 67 -6.64 15.12 -3.29
CA ILE A 67 -7.56 14.36 -4.17
C ILE A 67 -8.89 15.13 -4.38
N VAL A 68 -9.16 16.11 -3.52
CA VAL A 68 -10.38 16.94 -3.51
C VAL A 68 -10.44 17.92 -4.69
N HIS A 69 -9.32 18.47 -5.17
CA HIS A 69 -9.39 19.62 -6.11
C HIS A 69 -9.69 19.27 -7.57
N VAL A 70 -9.57 18.00 -7.98
CA VAL A 70 -9.93 17.60 -9.37
C VAL A 70 -11.38 17.11 -9.46
N GLY A 71 -11.97 16.64 -8.36
CA GLY A 71 -13.37 16.16 -8.32
C GLY A 71 -14.42 17.27 -8.20
N GLN A 72 -14.07 18.45 -7.68
CA GLN A 72 -15.03 19.55 -7.50
C GLN A 72 -15.25 20.41 -8.74
N GLN A 73 -14.26 20.56 -9.63
CA GLN A 73 -14.41 21.43 -10.81
C GLN A 73 -15.29 20.85 -11.93
N GLN A 74 -15.60 19.56 -11.92
CA GLN A 74 -16.54 18.94 -12.88
C GLN A 74 -17.96 18.73 -12.34
N ALA A 75 -18.24 19.14 -11.10
CA ALA A 75 -19.56 18.95 -10.49
C ALA A 75 -20.63 19.99 -10.92
N GLN A 76 -20.32 20.94 -11.81
CA GLN A 76 -21.24 22.02 -12.22
C GLN A 76 -21.70 21.99 -13.68
N SER A 77 -21.48 20.90 -14.41
CA SER A 77 -22.07 20.70 -15.74
C SER A 77 -23.20 19.68 -15.65
N ALA A 78 -24.43 20.17 -15.46
CA ALA A 78 -25.63 19.39 -15.74
C ALA A 78 -25.72 19.17 -17.26
N GLY A 79 -25.03 18.13 -17.75
CA GLY A 79 -25.00 17.74 -19.15
C GLY A 79 -24.85 16.22 -19.24
N LEU A 80 -25.73 15.60 -20.00
CA LEU A 80 -25.83 14.16 -20.32
C LEU A 80 -24.57 13.34 -19.98
N VAL A 81 -24.68 12.46 -18.98
CA VAL A 81 -23.67 11.45 -18.69
C VAL A 81 -23.63 10.48 -19.87
N TYR A 82 -22.67 10.66 -20.77
CA TYR A 82 -22.35 9.67 -21.79
C TYR A 82 -21.92 8.38 -21.08
N VAL A 83 -22.81 7.39 -21.03
CA VAL A 83 -22.42 6.02 -20.70
C VAL A 83 -21.66 5.49 -21.91
N LEU A 84 -20.35 5.74 -21.94
CA LEU A 84 -19.44 5.29 -22.99
C LEU A 84 -19.04 3.82 -22.84
N ASP A 85 -19.37 3.19 -21.70
CA ASP A 85 -18.82 1.90 -21.29
C ASP A 85 -19.93 0.99 -20.75
N GLY A 86 -20.13 -0.16 -21.41
CA GLY A 86 -21.13 -1.16 -21.03
C GLY A 86 -20.92 -1.71 -19.62
N SER A 87 -19.69 -1.67 -19.08
CA SER A 87 -19.39 -2.10 -17.72
C SER A 87 -19.99 -1.20 -16.64
N GLN A 88 -20.39 0.02 -17.00
CA GLN A 88 -20.93 1.03 -16.08
C GLN A 88 -22.46 1.08 -16.08
N VAL A 89 -23.11 0.31 -16.95
CA VAL A 89 -24.57 0.19 -17.00
C VAL A 89 -25.06 -0.41 -15.67
N GLY A 90 -26.01 0.28 -15.02
CA GLY A 90 -26.56 -0.13 -13.72
C GLY A 90 -25.74 0.31 -12.50
N LEU A 91 -24.58 0.94 -12.66
CA LEU A 91 -23.84 1.54 -11.54
C LEU A 91 -24.46 2.89 -11.16
N SER A 92 -24.57 3.15 -9.86
CA SER A 92 -24.89 4.47 -9.31
C SER A 92 -23.75 5.47 -9.57
N ARG A 93 -24.04 6.78 -9.46
CA ARG A 93 -23.01 7.84 -9.57
C ARG A 93 -21.83 7.58 -8.63
N MET A 94 -22.12 7.26 -7.37
CA MET A 94 -21.09 6.98 -6.37
C MET A 94 -20.23 5.75 -6.73
N GLU A 95 -20.83 4.69 -7.27
CA GLU A 95 -20.09 3.52 -7.75
C GLU A 95 -19.17 3.86 -8.94
N ARG A 96 -19.63 4.69 -9.88
CA ARG A 96 -18.79 5.16 -11.00
C ARG A 96 -17.62 6.02 -10.51
N ASP A 97 -17.86 6.91 -9.55
CA ASP A 97 -16.81 7.76 -8.98
C ASP A 97 -15.71 6.95 -8.27
N TYR A 98 -16.09 5.88 -7.56
CA TYR A 98 -15.13 4.98 -6.91
C TYR A 98 -14.47 4.01 -7.88
N LEU A 99 -15.18 3.55 -8.93
CA LEU A 99 -14.57 2.77 -10.01
C LEU A 99 -13.51 3.58 -10.75
N TYR A 100 -13.80 4.85 -11.08
CA TYR A 100 -12.82 5.77 -11.63
C TYR A 100 -11.63 5.96 -10.67
N SER A 101 -11.90 6.16 -9.38
CA SER A 101 -10.84 6.24 -8.36
C SER A 101 -9.96 5.00 -8.31
N PHE A 102 -10.56 3.82 -8.48
CA PHE A 102 -9.83 2.57 -8.51
C PHE A 102 -8.92 2.53 -9.73
N ARG A 103 -9.49 2.76 -10.91
CA ARG A 103 -8.79 2.69 -12.19
C ARG A 103 -7.66 3.72 -12.31
N SER A 104 -7.89 4.94 -11.85
CA SER A 104 -6.94 6.04 -12.04
C SER A 104 -5.87 6.13 -10.94
N TYR A 105 -6.14 5.61 -9.75
CA TYR A 105 -5.26 5.83 -8.59
C TYR A 105 -5.04 4.57 -7.75
N THR A 106 -6.13 3.94 -7.28
CA THR A 106 -6.03 2.91 -6.23
C THR A 106 -5.30 1.66 -6.71
N ALA A 107 -5.54 1.22 -7.95
CA ALA A 107 -4.85 0.09 -8.54
C ALA A 107 -3.33 0.29 -8.58
N GLY A 108 -2.87 1.49 -8.94
CA GLY A 108 -1.44 1.84 -8.92
C GLY A 108 -0.84 1.86 -7.51
N GLN A 109 -1.64 2.15 -6.47
CA GLN A 109 -1.18 2.08 -5.07
C GLN A 109 -1.02 0.61 -4.63
N CYS A 110 -2.01 -0.24 -4.93
CA CYS A 110 -1.91 -1.68 -4.67
C CYS A 110 -0.63 -2.30 -5.26
N ALA A 111 -0.20 -1.84 -6.45
CA ALA A 111 1.02 -2.30 -7.12
C ALA A 111 2.34 -2.01 -6.36
N GLY A 112 2.36 -1.00 -5.48
CA GLY A 112 3.54 -0.59 -4.72
C GLY A 112 4.52 0.25 -5.54
N TYR A 113 5.82 -0.09 -5.48
CA TYR A 113 6.89 0.73 -6.07
C TYR A 113 7.28 0.37 -7.51
N HIS A 114 6.83 -0.77 -8.02
CA HIS A 114 7.16 -1.25 -9.37
C HIS A 114 5.89 -1.58 -10.17
N PHE A 115 6.05 -1.73 -11.48
CA PHE A 115 4.95 -2.14 -12.34
C PHE A 115 4.42 -3.51 -11.93
N ASP A 116 3.10 -3.64 -11.87
CA ASP A 116 2.43 -4.87 -11.50
C ASP A 116 1.38 -5.24 -12.56
N PRO A 117 1.61 -6.31 -13.36
CA PRO A 117 0.67 -6.74 -14.39
C PRO A 117 -0.72 -7.09 -13.86
N PHE A 118 -0.83 -7.59 -12.62
CA PHE A 118 -2.13 -7.91 -12.05
C PHE A 118 -2.93 -6.64 -11.79
N TRP A 119 -2.35 -5.71 -11.04
CA TRP A 119 -3.05 -4.49 -10.61
C TRP A 119 -3.22 -3.47 -11.71
N GLN A 120 -2.28 -3.36 -12.65
CA GLN A 120 -2.29 -2.28 -13.65
C GLN A 120 -2.84 -2.73 -15.01
N VAL A 121 -3.06 -4.03 -15.22
CA VAL A 121 -3.60 -4.56 -16.49
C VAL A 121 -4.74 -5.55 -16.24
N LEU A 122 -4.46 -6.69 -15.61
CA LEU A 122 -5.40 -7.82 -15.57
C LEU A 122 -6.69 -7.46 -14.82
N VAL A 123 -6.60 -6.84 -13.65
CA VAL A 123 -7.78 -6.47 -12.85
C VAL A 123 -8.68 -5.48 -13.59
N HIS A 124 -8.10 -4.58 -14.40
CA HIS A 124 -8.87 -3.63 -15.19
C HIS A 124 -9.67 -4.37 -16.27
N GLN A 125 -9.00 -5.20 -17.07
CA GLN A 125 -9.61 -5.99 -18.14
C GLN A 125 -10.75 -6.87 -17.61
N VAL A 126 -10.51 -7.57 -16.50
CA VAL A 126 -11.53 -8.45 -15.91
C VAL A 126 -12.69 -7.65 -15.31
N SER A 127 -12.42 -6.50 -14.68
CA SER A 127 -13.48 -5.63 -14.13
C SER A 127 -14.46 -5.09 -15.18
N GLU A 128 -14.06 -5.03 -16.46
CA GLU A 128 -14.97 -4.60 -17.53
C GLU A 128 -16.09 -5.60 -17.76
N SER A 129 -15.78 -6.90 -17.72
CA SER A 129 -16.76 -7.96 -18.03
C SER A 129 -17.35 -8.63 -16.79
N CYS A 130 -16.67 -8.57 -15.64
CA CYS A 130 -17.01 -9.38 -14.46
C CYS A 130 -17.51 -8.50 -13.30
N PRO A 131 -18.82 -8.59 -12.94
CA PRO A 131 -19.39 -7.74 -11.90
C PRO A 131 -18.81 -8.01 -10.51
N GLU A 132 -18.40 -9.25 -10.19
CA GLU A 132 -17.75 -9.60 -8.93
C GLU A 132 -16.43 -8.84 -8.72
N VAL A 133 -15.58 -8.79 -9.74
CA VAL A 133 -14.32 -8.04 -9.70
C VAL A 133 -14.60 -6.54 -9.65
N ARG A 134 -15.58 -6.07 -10.44
CA ARG A 134 -15.96 -4.65 -10.49
C ARG A 134 -16.44 -4.14 -9.13
N HIS A 135 -17.35 -4.86 -8.47
CA HIS A 135 -17.85 -4.47 -7.15
C HIS A 135 -16.75 -4.49 -6.09
N ALA A 136 -15.89 -5.52 -6.09
CA ALA A 136 -14.75 -5.57 -5.17
C ALA A 136 -13.78 -4.39 -5.38
N ALA A 137 -13.46 -4.06 -6.64
CA ALA A 137 -12.62 -2.92 -7.01
C ALA A 137 -13.22 -1.57 -6.56
N ILE A 138 -14.54 -1.37 -6.74
CA ILE A 138 -15.26 -0.19 -6.24
C ILE A 138 -15.14 -0.10 -4.71
N GLY A 139 -15.31 -1.22 -4.01
CA GLY A 139 -15.15 -1.30 -2.56
C GLY A 139 -13.75 -0.89 -2.10
N ILE A 140 -12.70 -1.40 -2.77
CA ILE A 140 -11.31 -1.02 -2.49
C ILE A 140 -11.08 0.46 -2.77
N GLY A 141 -11.57 0.99 -3.90
CA GLY A 141 -11.47 2.42 -4.22
C GLY A 141 -12.10 3.32 -3.15
N ALA A 142 -13.19 2.86 -2.52
CA ALA A 142 -13.80 3.55 -1.40
C ALA A 142 -12.99 3.46 -0.11
N LEU A 143 -12.44 2.28 0.22
CA LEU A 143 -11.58 2.08 1.39
C LEU A 143 -10.29 2.91 1.28
N HIS A 144 -9.65 2.88 0.12
CA HIS A 144 -8.44 3.65 -0.13
C HIS A 144 -8.69 5.17 0.00
N ARG A 145 -9.77 5.69 -0.59
CA ARG A 145 -10.10 7.12 -0.46
C ARG A 145 -10.37 7.53 0.98
N ARG A 146 -11.00 6.65 1.78
CA ARG A 146 -11.20 6.86 3.21
C ARG A 146 -9.86 6.88 3.95
N PHE A 147 -8.98 5.93 3.66
CA PHE A 147 -7.64 5.88 4.26
C PHE A 147 -6.83 7.15 3.97
N SER A 148 -6.91 7.67 2.74
CA SER A 148 -6.24 8.93 2.37
C SER A 148 -6.88 10.18 2.99
N ASN A 149 -8.13 10.11 3.46
CA ASN A 149 -8.86 11.25 4.03
C ASN A 149 -9.76 10.81 5.21
N PRO A 150 -9.16 10.57 6.39
CA PRO A 150 -9.86 10.05 7.56
C PRO A 150 -10.91 11.01 8.14
N ASP A 151 -10.79 12.33 7.90
CA ASP A 151 -11.72 13.35 8.40
C ASP A 151 -13.07 13.37 7.65
N SER A 152 -13.21 12.59 6.58
CA SER A 152 -14.47 12.49 5.85
C SER A 152 -15.48 11.64 6.63
N ASN A 153 -16.40 12.32 7.34
CA ASN A 153 -17.50 11.77 8.14
C ASN A 153 -18.55 11.00 7.29
N ARG A 154 -18.14 9.94 6.58
CA ARG A 154 -18.98 9.13 5.69
C ARG A 154 -19.34 7.81 6.36
N ASN A 155 -20.65 7.55 6.49
CA ASN A 155 -21.21 6.29 7.00
C ASN A 155 -20.58 5.05 6.33
N ASP A 156 -20.08 4.14 7.17
CA ASP A 156 -19.07 3.10 6.89
C ASP A 156 -19.56 1.81 6.22
N ILE A 157 -20.78 1.82 5.68
CA ILE A 157 -21.39 0.59 5.15
C ILE A 157 -21.15 0.42 3.65
N PHE A 158 -20.78 1.49 2.93
CA PHE A 158 -20.67 1.42 1.47
C PHE A 158 -19.64 0.38 0.97
N PRO A 159 -18.38 0.35 1.45
CA PRO A 159 -17.43 -0.66 1.01
C PRO A 159 -17.92 -2.09 1.29
N ILE A 160 -18.50 -2.33 2.47
CA ILE A 160 -19.04 -3.63 2.89
C ILE A 160 -20.21 -4.06 2.00
N ARG A 161 -21.09 -3.13 1.60
CA ARG A 161 -22.14 -3.43 0.61
C ARG A 161 -21.55 -3.85 -0.73
N GLN A 162 -20.45 -3.23 -1.15
CA GLN A 162 -19.77 -3.60 -2.40
C GLN A 162 -19.12 -4.98 -2.31
N SER A 163 -18.49 -5.34 -1.19
CA SER A 163 -17.99 -6.72 -1.02
C SER A 163 -19.11 -7.75 -0.98
N THR A 164 -20.25 -7.42 -0.34
CA THR A 164 -21.43 -8.30 -0.34
C THR A 164 -21.95 -8.52 -1.76
N LYS A 165 -22.03 -7.46 -2.59
CA LYS A 165 -22.38 -7.57 -4.02
C LYS A 165 -21.37 -8.44 -4.77
N ALA A 166 -20.07 -8.22 -4.54
CA ALA A 166 -18.99 -8.97 -5.18
C ALA A 166 -19.09 -10.47 -4.87
N ILE A 167 -19.27 -10.85 -3.60
CA ILE A 167 -19.43 -12.24 -3.16
C ILE A 167 -20.70 -12.85 -3.74
N ALA A 168 -21.81 -12.10 -3.78
CA ALA A 168 -23.05 -12.59 -4.38
C ALA A 168 -22.91 -12.86 -5.89
N CYS A 169 -22.22 -11.98 -6.63
CA CYS A 169 -21.90 -12.19 -8.03
C CYS A 169 -20.95 -13.38 -8.23
N LEU A 170 -19.92 -13.50 -7.40
CA LEU A 170 -18.96 -14.60 -7.45
C LEU A 170 -19.65 -15.96 -7.26
N ARG A 171 -20.52 -16.07 -6.25
CA ARG A 171 -21.32 -17.29 -6.02
C ARG A 171 -22.18 -17.63 -7.24
N LYS A 172 -22.80 -16.65 -7.88
CA LYS A 172 -23.59 -16.88 -9.11
C LYS A 172 -22.70 -17.34 -10.27
N ALA A 173 -21.51 -16.76 -10.43
CA ALA A 173 -20.55 -17.14 -11.46
C ALA A 173 -20.07 -18.59 -11.28
N MET A 174 -19.77 -18.99 -10.04
CA MET A 174 -19.38 -20.36 -9.71
C MET A 174 -20.48 -21.40 -9.95
N MET A 175 -21.76 -21.00 -9.82
CA MET A 175 -22.91 -21.90 -10.05
C MET A 175 -23.33 -21.98 -11.53
N LYS A 176 -23.04 -20.95 -12.33
CA LYS A 176 -23.45 -20.86 -13.74
C LYS A 176 -22.34 -21.21 -14.74
N GLY A 177 -21.08 -21.07 -14.35
CA GLY A 177 -19.95 -21.29 -15.24
C GLY A 177 -19.82 -22.76 -15.60
N ASP A 178 -19.57 -23.04 -16.88
CA ASP A 178 -18.92 -24.30 -17.24
C ASP A 178 -17.55 -24.30 -16.57
N GLN A 179 -17.37 -25.13 -15.54
CA GLN A 179 -16.09 -25.25 -14.82
C GLN A 179 -14.96 -25.75 -15.73
N SER A 180 -15.29 -26.17 -16.95
CA SER A 180 -14.34 -26.53 -18.00
C SER A 180 -13.77 -25.32 -18.74
N ASP A 181 -14.44 -24.14 -18.71
CA ASP A 181 -13.96 -22.91 -19.36
C ASP A 181 -12.78 -22.30 -18.57
N PRO A 182 -11.56 -22.27 -19.14
CA PRO A 182 -10.42 -21.65 -18.50
C PRO A 182 -10.62 -20.17 -18.19
N SER A 183 -11.40 -19.44 -19.02
CA SER A 183 -11.64 -18.01 -18.83
C SER A 183 -12.52 -17.74 -17.62
N ALA A 184 -13.54 -18.57 -17.38
CA ALA A 184 -14.40 -18.45 -16.20
C ALA A 184 -13.61 -18.64 -14.89
N THR A 185 -12.71 -19.61 -14.86
CA THR A 185 -11.87 -19.88 -13.68
C THR A 185 -10.84 -18.77 -13.45
N GLU A 186 -10.24 -18.22 -14.51
CA GLU A 186 -9.33 -17.07 -14.43
C GLU A 186 -10.01 -15.86 -13.74
N LYS A 187 -11.25 -15.56 -14.13
CA LYS A 187 -12.04 -14.45 -13.54
C LYS A 187 -12.34 -14.67 -12.06
N ILE A 188 -12.62 -15.91 -11.66
CA ILE A 188 -12.80 -16.30 -10.24
C ILE A 188 -11.49 -16.06 -9.47
N LEU A 189 -10.34 -16.45 -10.01
CA LEU A 189 -9.03 -16.25 -9.39
C LEU A 189 -8.71 -14.76 -9.21
N VAL A 190 -9.02 -13.93 -10.20
CA VAL A 190 -8.89 -12.47 -10.09
C VAL A 190 -9.82 -11.92 -9.00
N ALA A 191 -11.07 -12.40 -8.93
CA ALA A 191 -11.98 -12.01 -7.85
C ALA A 191 -11.47 -12.38 -6.46
N CYS A 192 -10.86 -13.58 -6.30
CA CYS A 192 -10.22 -13.98 -5.04
C CYS A 192 -9.13 -13.00 -4.61
N VAL A 193 -8.20 -12.62 -5.50
CA VAL A 193 -7.12 -11.67 -5.19
C VAL A 193 -7.66 -10.31 -4.76
N VAL A 194 -8.65 -9.78 -5.48
CA VAL A 194 -9.25 -8.48 -5.17
C VAL A 194 -10.02 -8.55 -3.84
N LEU A 195 -10.70 -9.67 -3.54
CA LEU A 195 -11.38 -9.87 -2.25
C LEU A 195 -10.40 -10.05 -1.08
N VAL A 196 -9.26 -10.74 -1.27
CA VAL A 196 -8.17 -10.77 -0.27
C VAL A 196 -7.70 -9.36 0.03
N THR A 197 -7.48 -8.54 -1.01
CA THR A 197 -7.05 -7.15 -0.85
C THR A 197 -8.07 -6.30 -0.10
N PHE A 198 -9.35 -6.49 -0.41
CA PHE A 198 -10.43 -5.84 0.30
C PHE A 198 -10.42 -6.22 1.79
N ALA A 199 -10.27 -7.51 2.10
CA ALA A 199 -10.19 -8.01 3.46
C ALA A 199 -8.96 -7.48 4.22
N LEU A 200 -7.80 -7.37 3.55
CA LEU A 200 -6.60 -6.73 4.11
C LEU A 200 -6.85 -5.26 4.49
N PHE A 201 -7.55 -4.49 3.65
CA PHE A 201 -7.95 -3.12 4.00
C PHE A 201 -8.90 -3.05 5.20
N GLN A 202 -9.74 -4.06 5.39
CA GLN A 202 -10.65 -4.12 6.53
C GLN A 202 -10.00 -4.67 7.81
N GLY A 203 -8.84 -5.33 7.70
CA GLY A 203 -8.30 -6.12 8.80
C GLY A 203 -9.11 -7.41 9.05
N ASP A 204 -9.88 -7.90 8.06
CA ASP A 204 -10.65 -9.14 8.23
C ASP A 204 -9.75 -10.35 7.96
N VAL A 205 -9.09 -10.80 9.02
CA VAL A 205 -8.11 -11.89 9.00
C VAL A 205 -8.72 -13.21 8.51
N ASP A 206 -9.95 -13.51 8.92
CA ASP A 206 -10.62 -14.75 8.53
C ASP A 206 -11.01 -14.74 7.06
N ALA A 207 -11.50 -13.62 6.54
CA ALA A 207 -11.79 -13.47 5.12
C ALA A 207 -10.53 -13.58 4.25
N VAL A 208 -9.40 -12.99 4.69
CA VAL A 208 -8.10 -13.18 4.01
C VAL A 208 -7.74 -14.66 3.95
N ARG A 209 -7.77 -15.36 5.09
CA ARG A 209 -7.45 -16.80 5.18
C ARG A 209 -8.31 -17.61 4.21
N CYS A 210 -9.64 -17.43 4.27
CA CYS A 210 -10.57 -18.19 3.44
C CYS A 210 -10.36 -17.95 1.94
N HIS A 211 -10.24 -16.69 1.51
CA HIS A 211 -10.05 -16.37 0.09
C HIS A 211 -8.69 -16.82 -0.43
N LEU A 212 -7.64 -16.70 0.39
CA LEU A 212 -6.29 -17.09 0.02
C LEU A 212 -6.17 -18.63 -0.09
N GLN A 213 -6.68 -19.38 0.87
CA GLN A 213 -6.69 -20.86 0.82
C GLN A 213 -7.48 -21.39 -0.38
N ALA A 214 -8.73 -20.94 -0.56
CA ALA A 214 -9.59 -21.40 -1.64
C ALA A 214 -9.02 -21.02 -3.03
N GLY A 215 -8.54 -19.78 -3.17
CA GLY A 215 -7.95 -19.28 -4.42
C GLY A 215 -6.67 -20.01 -4.80
N THR A 216 -5.83 -20.36 -3.82
CA THR A 216 -4.56 -21.08 -4.06
C THR A 216 -4.79 -22.50 -4.56
N LYS A 217 -5.74 -23.22 -3.93
CA LYS A 217 -6.13 -24.54 -4.39
C LYS A 217 -6.64 -24.50 -5.83
N LEU A 218 -7.53 -23.56 -6.13
CA LEU A 218 -8.09 -23.40 -7.47
C LEU A 218 -7.01 -23.03 -8.51
N LEU A 219 -6.09 -22.14 -8.15
CA LEU A 219 -4.99 -21.72 -9.01
C LEU A 219 -4.12 -22.91 -9.41
N TRP A 220 -3.77 -23.75 -8.43
CA TRP A 220 -2.95 -24.93 -8.65
C TRP A 220 -3.60 -25.90 -9.64
N GLU A 221 -4.88 -26.23 -9.46
CA GLU A 221 -5.63 -27.11 -10.36
C GLU A 221 -5.77 -26.50 -11.77
N TRP A 222 -6.05 -25.21 -11.85
CA TRP A 222 -6.26 -24.50 -13.12
C TRP A 222 -4.96 -24.35 -13.93
N ARG A 223 -3.83 -24.05 -13.28
CA ARG A 223 -2.51 -23.93 -13.94
C ARG A 223 -2.07 -25.22 -14.60
N LYS A 224 -2.29 -26.37 -13.95
CA LYS A 224 -1.97 -27.69 -14.51
C LYS A 224 -2.66 -27.94 -15.85
N LYS A 225 -3.91 -27.48 -15.98
CA LYS A 225 -4.70 -27.60 -17.21
C LYS A 225 -4.39 -26.51 -18.22
N ASN A 226 -3.86 -25.36 -17.78
CA ASN A 226 -3.67 -24.16 -18.61
C ASN A 226 -2.24 -23.58 -18.55
N PRO A 227 -1.18 -24.38 -18.79
CA PRO A 227 0.20 -23.92 -18.59
C PRO A 227 0.64 -22.80 -19.54
N LYS A 228 -0.05 -22.63 -20.67
CA LYS A 228 0.26 -21.60 -21.69
C LYS A 228 -0.50 -20.29 -21.50
N SER A 229 -1.39 -20.18 -20.50
CA SER A 229 -2.16 -18.95 -20.28
C SER A 229 -1.23 -17.82 -19.80
N PRO A 230 -1.23 -16.64 -20.45
CA PRO A 230 -0.47 -15.48 -19.97
C PRO A 230 -0.86 -15.05 -18.55
N ALA A 231 -2.13 -15.24 -18.17
CA ALA A 231 -2.62 -14.90 -16.83
C ALA A 231 -2.08 -15.85 -15.75
N ALA A 232 -1.59 -17.04 -16.11
CA ALA A 232 -1.13 -18.04 -15.16
C ALA A 232 0.09 -17.60 -14.35
N SER A 233 1.10 -17.03 -15.01
CA SER A 233 2.29 -16.48 -14.32
C SER A 233 1.91 -15.24 -13.49
N ILE A 234 1.07 -14.35 -14.03
CA ILE A 234 0.62 -13.14 -13.31
C ILE A 234 -0.10 -13.51 -12.01
N LEU A 235 -1.07 -14.44 -12.07
CA LEU A 235 -1.81 -14.90 -10.90
C LEU A 235 -0.89 -15.64 -9.92
N LEU A 236 -0.02 -16.51 -10.43
CA LEU A 236 0.98 -17.21 -9.61
C LEU A 236 1.82 -16.25 -8.77
N HIS A 237 2.43 -15.25 -9.41
CA HIS A 237 3.26 -14.26 -8.74
C HIS A 237 2.46 -13.49 -7.68
N THR A 238 1.23 -13.11 -8.03
CA THR A 238 0.35 -12.34 -7.14
C THR A 238 -0.05 -13.15 -5.90
N PHE A 239 -0.43 -14.43 -6.07
CA PHE A 239 -0.77 -15.30 -4.95
C PHE A 239 0.43 -15.56 -4.03
N ILE A 240 1.63 -15.77 -4.59
CA ILE A 240 2.85 -15.94 -3.79
C ILE A 240 3.15 -14.69 -2.96
N GLN A 241 3.04 -13.50 -3.56
CA GLN A 241 3.24 -12.25 -2.84
C GLN A 241 2.23 -12.08 -1.70
N LEU A 242 0.96 -12.38 -1.94
CA LEU A 242 -0.08 -12.34 -0.90
C LEU A 242 0.20 -13.34 0.23
N HIS A 243 0.68 -14.55 -0.09
CA HIS A 243 1.07 -15.55 0.91
C HIS A 243 2.27 -15.12 1.74
N ILE A 244 3.32 -14.60 1.13
CA ILE A 244 4.50 -14.13 1.86
C ILE A 244 4.11 -12.97 2.78
N HIS A 245 3.29 -12.05 2.28
CA HIS A 245 2.80 -10.92 3.07
C HIS A 245 1.91 -11.38 4.23
N TRP A 246 1.00 -12.33 3.99
CA TRP A 246 0.13 -12.92 5.01
C TRP A 246 0.96 -13.61 6.11
N ALA A 247 1.90 -14.46 5.72
CA ALA A 247 2.79 -15.17 6.65
C ALA A 247 3.63 -14.25 7.52
N SER A 248 4.03 -13.10 6.99
CA SER A 248 4.81 -12.10 7.74
C SER A 248 3.96 -11.37 8.78
N ALA A 249 2.63 -11.32 8.58
CA ALA A 249 1.69 -10.62 9.44
C ALA A 249 0.97 -11.51 10.47
N THR A 250 0.87 -12.82 10.23
CA THR A 250 0.20 -13.78 11.13
C THR A 250 1.18 -14.61 11.95
N ARG A 251 0.68 -15.37 12.93
CA ARG A 251 1.54 -16.27 13.70
C ARG A 251 2.06 -17.37 12.77
N LEU A 252 3.36 -17.63 12.82
CA LEU A 252 4.02 -18.70 12.05
C LEU A 252 3.33 -20.07 12.22
N GLN A 253 2.74 -20.31 13.40
CA GLN A 253 1.98 -21.51 13.73
C GLN A 253 0.77 -21.75 12.81
N ASP A 254 0.15 -20.69 12.27
CA ASP A 254 -0.96 -20.79 11.33
C ASP A 254 -0.52 -21.42 9.99
N TYR A 255 0.79 -21.42 9.70
CA TYR A 255 1.38 -22.02 8.50
C TYR A 255 2.03 -23.39 8.74
N LEU A 256 2.49 -23.66 9.97
CA LEU A 256 3.09 -24.95 10.34
C LEU A 256 2.04 -26.08 10.45
N GLY A 257 0.76 -25.74 10.61
CA GLY A 257 -0.36 -26.68 10.73
C GLY A 257 -0.74 -27.47 9.46
N GLY A 258 -0.01 -27.32 8.33
CA GLY A 258 -0.19 -28.16 7.15
C GLY A 258 -1.30 -27.73 6.16
N ASP A 259 -2.01 -26.63 6.39
CA ASP A 259 -3.13 -26.18 5.55
C ASP A 259 -2.71 -25.44 4.26
N TYR A 260 -1.41 -25.30 3.98
CA TYR A 260 -0.89 -24.61 2.78
C TYR A 260 0.05 -25.49 1.92
N PRO A 261 -0.37 -26.70 1.51
CA PRO A 261 0.49 -27.66 0.81
C PRO A 261 1.00 -27.15 -0.54
N TYR A 262 0.31 -26.18 -1.14
CA TYR A 262 0.62 -25.70 -2.49
C TYR A 262 1.68 -24.59 -2.53
N LEU A 263 1.94 -23.89 -1.43
CA LEU A 263 2.86 -22.73 -1.43
C LEU A 263 4.30 -23.14 -1.74
N GLN A 264 4.75 -24.28 -1.22
CA GLN A 264 6.09 -24.82 -1.50
C GLN A 264 6.25 -25.19 -2.99
N GLU A 265 5.24 -25.81 -3.59
CA GLU A 265 5.24 -26.14 -5.03
C GLU A 265 5.20 -24.86 -5.90
N LEU A 266 4.39 -23.87 -5.52
CA LEU A 266 4.30 -22.58 -6.22
C LEU A 266 5.64 -21.80 -6.18
N ILE A 267 6.37 -21.91 -5.08
CA ILE A 267 7.72 -21.34 -4.92
C ILE A 267 8.75 -22.10 -5.77
N HIS A 268 8.71 -23.43 -5.78
CA HIS A 268 9.65 -24.25 -6.56
C HIS A 268 9.56 -23.97 -8.07
N ASP A 269 8.33 -23.94 -8.61
CA ASP A 269 8.07 -23.59 -10.02
C ASP A 269 8.59 -22.18 -10.38
N ASN A 270 8.52 -21.23 -9.44
CA ASN A 270 8.90 -19.84 -9.67
C ASN A 270 10.39 -19.62 -9.77
N LEU A 271 11.19 -20.37 -9.00
CA LEU A 271 12.62 -20.12 -8.93
C LEU A 271 13.31 -20.36 -10.29
N VAL A 272 12.79 -21.26 -11.11
CA VAL A 272 13.25 -21.48 -12.49
C VAL A 272 12.93 -20.27 -13.38
N ASP A 273 11.69 -19.75 -13.31
CA ASP A 273 11.25 -18.61 -14.13
C ASP A 273 11.91 -17.29 -13.72
N ILE A 274 12.10 -17.06 -12.43
CA ILE A 274 12.84 -15.93 -11.89
C ILE A 274 14.30 -15.97 -12.35
N SER A 275 14.95 -17.13 -12.24
CA SER A 275 16.38 -17.28 -12.61
C SER A 275 16.64 -17.08 -14.10
N ALA A 276 15.61 -17.24 -14.94
CA ALA A 276 15.70 -17.04 -16.38
C ALA A 276 15.68 -15.56 -16.79
N HIS A 277 15.22 -14.63 -15.93
CA HIS A 277 15.06 -13.21 -16.26
C HIS A 277 15.53 -12.30 -15.09
N PRO A 278 16.84 -12.33 -14.76
CA PRO A 278 17.40 -11.64 -13.59
C PRO A 278 17.39 -10.10 -13.72
N ASP A 279 17.20 -9.58 -14.92
CA ASP A 279 17.14 -8.15 -15.25
C ASP A 279 15.76 -7.52 -14.97
N GLU A 280 14.71 -8.33 -14.82
CA GLU A 280 13.37 -7.85 -14.46
C GLU A 280 13.26 -7.56 -12.95
N LEU A 281 13.18 -6.27 -12.60
CA LEU A 281 13.10 -5.82 -11.20
C LEU A 281 11.92 -6.42 -10.41
N SER A 282 10.78 -6.68 -11.04
CA SER A 282 9.63 -7.34 -10.42
C SER A 282 9.94 -8.77 -9.99
N ARG A 283 10.68 -9.53 -10.81
CA ARG A 283 11.11 -10.90 -10.51
C ARG A 283 12.21 -10.92 -9.45
N ALA A 284 13.15 -9.99 -9.53
CA ALA A 284 14.18 -9.82 -8.50
C ALA A 284 13.55 -9.51 -7.12
N THR A 285 12.56 -8.62 -7.07
CA THR A 285 11.83 -8.30 -5.83
C THR A 285 11.11 -9.53 -5.28
N MET A 286 10.42 -10.28 -6.15
CA MET A 286 9.73 -11.51 -5.75
C MET A 286 10.70 -12.59 -5.25
N LEU A 287 11.88 -12.72 -5.88
CA LEU A 287 12.92 -13.64 -5.43
C LEU A 287 13.35 -13.35 -4.00
N VAL A 288 13.59 -12.07 -3.70
CA VAL A 288 13.99 -11.60 -2.37
C VAL A 288 12.90 -11.95 -1.36
N SER A 289 11.64 -11.59 -1.63
CA SER A 289 10.53 -11.95 -0.74
C SER A 289 10.43 -13.48 -0.51
N VAL A 290 10.52 -14.28 -1.58
CA VAL A 290 10.47 -15.76 -1.51
C VAL A 290 11.61 -16.32 -0.67
N GLN A 291 12.83 -15.80 -0.85
CA GLN A 291 14.00 -16.25 -0.10
C GLN A 291 13.95 -15.79 1.36
N CYS A 292 13.40 -14.61 1.64
CA CYS A 292 13.23 -14.09 3.00
C CYS A 292 12.29 -15.02 3.76
N TRP A 293 11.16 -15.33 3.11
CA TRP A 293 10.20 -16.27 3.60
C TRP A 293 10.81 -17.67 3.78
N ALA A 294 11.47 -18.23 2.78
CA ALA A 294 12.12 -19.53 2.89
C ALA A 294 13.13 -19.59 4.04
N LEU A 295 13.83 -18.49 4.35
CA LEU A 295 14.73 -18.39 5.50
C LEU A 295 13.96 -18.38 6.82
N MET A 296 12.88 -17.60 6.95
CA MET A 296 12.04 -17.59 8.16
C MET A 296 11.40 -18.95 8.48
N PHE A 297 11.13 -19.75 7.44
CA PHE A 297 10.54 -21.09 7.56
C PHE A 297 11.56 -22.23 7.53
N SER A 298 12.84 -21.93 7.27
CA SER A 298 13.92 -22.89 7.50
C SER A 298 14.11 -22.94 9.01
N ASP A 299 13.48 -23.91 9.65
CA ASP A 299 13.47 -24.06 11.11
C ASP A 299 14.89 -23.94 11.70
N PRO A 300 15.16 -22.96 12.59
CA PRO A 300 16.44 -22.90 13.30
C PRO A 300 16.63 -24.09 14.26
N VAL A 301 15.56 -24.80 14.62
CA VAL A 301 15.52 -25.95 15.54
C VAL A 301 15.36 -27.30 14.80
N SER A 302 15.12 -27.35 13.48
CA SER A 302 15.09 -28.64 12.73
C SER A 302 16.47 -29.22 12.44
N PHE A 303 17.49 -28.74 13.15
CA PHE A 303 18.66 -29.54 13.46
C PHE A 303 18.37 -30.53 14.61
N ASP A 304 17.13 -31.01 14.75
CA ASP A 304 16.79 -32.17 15.56
C ASP A 304 17.41 -33.43 14.90
N PRO A 305 18.43 -34.06 15.50
CA PRO A 305 19.05 -35.27 14.95
C PRO A 305 18.10 -36.47 14.92
N LEU A 306 16.94 -36.38 15.59
CA LEU A 306 16.01 -37.49 15.80
C LEU A 306 14.80 -37.46 14.85
N ASN A 307 14.61 -36.40 14.06
CA ASN A 307 13.44 -36.29 13.17
C ASN A 307 13.81 -35.87 11.73
N PRO A 308 14.36 -36.80 10.91
CA PRO A 308 14.90 -36.50 9.58
C PRO A 308 13.85 -36.17 8.49
N ASN A 309 12.56 -36.02 8.84
CA ASN A 309 11.47 -36.00 7.86
C ASN A 309 10.82 -34.63 7.59
N LEU A 310 11.23 -33.54 8.25
CA LEU A 310 10.76 -32.18 7.87
C LEU A 310 11.55 -31.57 6.70
N SER A 311 12.63 -32.22 6.25
CA SER A 311 13.48 -31.79 5.13
C SER A 311 12.92 -32.16 3.75
N ARG A 312 11.64 -32.55 3.63
CA ARG A 312 11.03 -32.82 2.32
C ARG A 312 10.56 -31.52 1.67
N GLY A 313 11.43 -30.91 0.88
CA GLY A 313 11.02 -29.94 -0.14
C GLY A 313 12.11 -29.01 -0.65
N PHE A 314 13.18 -28.81 0.12
CA PHE A 314 14.13 -27.74 -0.17
C PHE A 314 15.57 -28.16 0.17
N VAL A 315 16.16 -29.02 -0.66
CA VAL A 315 17.61 -29.24 -0.65
C VAL A 315 18.25 -28.05 -1.34
N TRP A 316 18.61 -27.05 -0.56
CA TRP A 316 19.43 -25.93 -1.01
C TRP A 316 20.77 -25.98 -0.28
N ASP A 317 21.82 -25.43 -0.88
CA ASP A 317 23.05 -25.08 -0.16
C ASP A 317 22.74 -24.26 1.12
N THR A 318 23.69 -24.24 2.06
CA THR A 318 23.52 -23.60 3.38
C THR A 318 22.82 -22.23 3.31
N PRO A 319 22.00 -21.84 4.31
CA PRO A 319 21.32 -20.53 4.33
C PRO A 319 22.25 -19.33 4.05
N ALA A 320 23.51 -19.41 4.50
CA ALA A 320 24.55 -18.42 4.21
C ALA A 320 24.88 -18.30 2.72
N ASN A 321 24.99 -19.42 1.99
CA ASN A 321 25.24 -19.42 0.54
C ASN A 321 24.07 -18.81 -0.25
N LYS A 322 22.82 -19.00 0.22
CA LYS A 322 21.63 -18.37 -0.37
C LYS A 322 21.70 -16.86 -0.27
N VAL A 323 21.95 -16.38 0.94
CA VAL A 323 22.00 -14.95 1.27
C VAL A 323 23.19 -14.27 0.56
N HIS A 324 24.33 -14.94 0.47
CA HIS A 324 25.48 -14.44 -0.28
C HIS A 324 25.16 -14.32 -1.78
N ARG A 325 24.61 -15.37 -2.40
CA ARG A 325 24.24 -15.36 -3.83
C ARG A 325 23.24 -14.25 -4.15
N LEU A 326 22.23 -14.09 -3.30
CA LEU A 326 21.24 -13.02 -3.45
C LEU A 326 21.86 -11.63 -3.32
N LYS A 327 22.70 -11.43 -2.31
CA LYS A 327 23.41 -10.16 -2.12
C LYS A 327 24.21 -9.80 -3.37
N THR A 328 24.95 -10.76 -3.92
CA THR A 328 25.70 -10.59 -5.17
C THR A 328 24.79 -10.24 -6.35
N GLN A 329 23.71 -10.99 -6.56
CA GLN A 329 22.74 -10.75 -7.65
C GLN A 329 22.09 -9.36 -7.56
N VAL A 330 21.78 -8.91 -6.34
CA VAL A 330 21.20 -7.58 -6.14
C VAL A 330 22.27 -6.52 -6.33
N GLU A 331 23.48 -6.68 -5.82
CA GLU A 331 24.59 -5.75 -6.04
C GLU A 331 24.91 -5.59 -7.53
N GLU A 332 24.88 -6.68 -8.30
CA GLU A 332 25.01 -6.68 -9.76
C GLU A 332 23.85 -5.93 -10.42
N CYS A 333 22.60 -6.23 -10.04
CA CYS A 333 21.41 -5.51 -10.53
C CYS A 333 21.47 -4.00 -10.16
N SER A 334 21.97 -3.68 -8.97
CA SER A 334 22.20 -2.32 -8.49
C SER A 334 23.19 -1.60 -9.39
N ALA A 335 24.30 -2.25 -9.71
CA ALA A 335 25.36 -1.71 -10.54
C ALA A 335 24.85 -1.47 -11.97
N LEU A 336 24.08 -2.41 -12.52
CA LEU A 336 23.46 -2.32 -13.83
C LEU A 336 22.50 -1.13 -13.95
N HIS A 337 21.71 -0.89 -12.90
CA HIS A 337 20.66 0.14 -12.89
C HIS A 337 21.13 1.52 -12.36
N ARG A 338 22.33 1.60 -11.75
CA ARG A 338 22.85 2.82 -11.09
C ARG A 338 22.87 4.07 -11.99
N LYS A 339 23.10 3.90 -13.29
CA LYS A 339 23.29 5.02 -14.24
C LYS A 339 22.08 5.33 -15.12
N THR A 340 21.08 4.46 -15.14
CA THR A 340 19.95 4.50 -16.10
C THR A 340 18.58 4.32 -15.44
N ALA A 341 18.51 4.23 -14.11
CA ALA A 341 17.26 4.08 -13.40
C ALA A 341 16.45 5.39 -13.38
N SER A 342 15.20 5.30 -13.85
CA SER A 342 14.20 6.33 -13.56
C SER A 342 13.97 6.43 -12.04
N PRO A 343 13.48 7.58 -11.52
CA PRO A 343 13.15 7.73 -10.10
C PRO A 343 12.28 6.59 -9.55
N THR A 344 11.31 6.11 -10.32
CA THR A 344 10.46 4.96 -9.94
C THR A 344 11.27 3.67 -9.74
N LYS A 345 12.19 3.35 -10.66
CA LYS A 345 13.05 2.16 -10.54
C LYS A 345 13.97 2.28 -9.34
N LEU A 346 14.50 3.48 -9.06
CA LEU A 346 15.34 3.72 -7.90
C LEU A 346 14.59 3.49 -6.58
N ARG A 347 13.33 3.94 -6.46
CA ARG A 347 12.51 3.67 -5.27
C ARG A 347 12.29 2.17 -5.02
N ALA A 348 11.88 1.43 -6.06
CA ALA A 348 11.69 -0.01 -5.97
C ALA A 348 12.98 -0.73 -5.56
N PHE A 349 14.10 -0.30 -6.13
CA PHE A 349 15.42 -0.83 -5.79
C PHE A 349 15.81 -0.57 -4.33
N MET A 350 15.50 0.61 -3.78
CA MET A 350 15.73 0.89 -2.35
C MET A 350 14.92 -0.03 -1.42
N VAL A 351 13.69 -0.39 -1.80
CA VAL A 351 12.88 -1.35 -1.04
C VAL A 351 13.55 -2.72 -1.01
N VAL A 352 14.02 -3.20 -2.17
CA VAL A 352 14.77 -4.46 -2.28
C VAL A 352 16.03 -4.44 -1.40
N GLN A 353 16.78 -3.33 -1.39
CA GLN A 353 17.95 -3.20 -0.51
C GLN A 353 17.60 -3.31 0.98
N MET A 354 16.48 -2.72 1.42
CA MET A 354 16.03 -2.83 2.80
C MET A 354 15.66 -4.28 3.17
N GLN A 355 14.99 -5.00 2.26
CA GLN A 355 14.65 -6.40 2.46
C GLN A 355 15.90 -7.30 2.58
N ILE A 356 16.96 -7.03 1.81
CA ILE A 356 18.23 -7.77 1.92
C ILE A 356 18.93 -7.54 3.24
N GLU A 357 18.97 -6.29 3.72
CA GLU A 357 19.50 -6.01 5.06
C GLU A 357 18.71 -6.77 6.12
N MET A 358 17.39 -6.87 5.97
CA MET A 358 16.54 -7.64 6.89
C MET A 358 16.84 -9.15 6.82
N MET A 359 17.13 -9.70 5.65
CA MET A 359 17.54 -11.10 5.54
C MET A 359 18.84 -11.41 6.27
N GLN A 360 19.81 -10.49 6.28
CA GLN A 360 21.04 -10.66 7.07
C GLN A 360 20.73 -10.71 8.56
N VAL A 361 19.79 -9.86 9.00
CA VAL A 361 19.31 -9.84 10.39
C VAL A 361 18.62 -11.16 10.75
N ILE A 362 17.71 -11.64 9.90
CA ILE A 362 17.01 -12.91 10.10
C ILE A 362 18.00 -14.08 10.12
N LEU A 363 18.98 -14.10 9.20
CA LEU A 363 20.01 -15.14 9.16
C LEU A 363 20.84 -15.15 10.44
N ALA A 364 21.27 -13.99 10.93
CA ALA A 364 22.01 -13.92 12.19
C ALA A 364 21.16 -14.40 13.37
N SER A 365 19.86 -14.12 13.36
CA SER A 365 18.95 -14.54 14.43
C SER A 365 18.79 -16.06 14.56
N THR A 366 19.13 -16.85 13.52
CA THR A 366 19.03 -18.32 13.61
C THR A 366 20.03 -18.93 14.58
N THR A 367 21.07 -18.19 14.98
CA THR A 367 22.07 -18.66 15.95
C THR A 367 21.85 -18.11 17.35
N PHE A 368 20.76 -17.36 17.57
CA PHE A 368 20.53 -16.69 18.84
C PHE A 368 20.04 -17.69 19.89
N SER A 369 20.51 -17.52 21.11
CA SER A 369 20.06 -18.28 22.27
C SER A 369 18.73 -17.77 22.84
N GLY A 370 18.27 -16.59 22.38
CA GLY A 370 17.02 -15.96 22.79
C GLY A 370 17.21 -14.71 23.64
N SER A 371 18.44 -14.23 23.81
CA SER A 371 18.73 -12.97 24.50
C SER A 371 18.47 -11.76 23.59
N GLU A 372 17.88 -10.71 24.16
CA GLU A 372 17.58 -9.49 23.42
C GLU A 372 18.81 -8.59 23.19
N THR A 373 19.94 -8.85 23.84
CA THR A 373 21.24 -8.23 23.53
C THR A 373 21.96 -8.85 22.34
N GLU A 374 21.58 -10.06 21.90
CA GLU A 374 22.15 -10.68 20.71
C GLU A 374 21.84 -9.87 19.43
N TRP A 375 20.84 -8.97 19.47
CA TRP A 375 20.53 -8.03 18.40
C TRP A 375 21.53 -6.86 18.27
N ASP A 376 22.35 -6.57 19.28
CA ASP A 376 23.20 -5.37 19.29
C ASP A 376 24.27 -5.32 18.18
N PRO A 377 24.99 -6.42 17.89
CA PRO A 377 25.96 -6.45 16.78
C PRO A 377 25.32 -6.15 15.42
N LEU A 378 23.99 -6.32 15.30
CA LEU A 378 23.22 -6.06 14.09
C LEU A 378 22.74 -4.60 13.96
N CYS A 379 23.05 -3.72 14.92
CA CYS A 379 22.75 -2.29 14.87
C CYS A 379 23.13 -1.60 13.54
N PRO A 380 24.29 -1.89 12.91
CA PRO A 380 24.62 -1.35 11.59
C PRO A 380 23.61 -1.72 10.48
N HIS A 381 23.04 -2.93 10.51
CA HIS A 381 22.00 -3.35 9.57
C HIS A 381 20.71 -2.57 9.80
N PHE A 382 20.29 -2.43 11.07
CA PHE A 382 19.11 -1.64 11.43
C PHE A 382 19.24 -0.19 10.96
N LYS A 383 20.38 0.47 11.23
CA LYS A 383 20.67 1.83 10.75
C LYS A 383 20.51 1.94 9.23
N ARG A 384 21.10 1.01 8.47
CA ARG A 384 21.00 0.99 7.00
C ARG A 384 19.58 0.81 6.46
N VAL A 385 18.71 0.06 7.16
CA VAL A 385 17.29 -0.06 6.80
C VAL A 385 16.58 1.27 7.04
N VAL A 386 16.70 1.81 8.25
CA VAL A 386 16.00 3.04 8.66
C VAL A 386 16.44 4.26 7.84
N ASP A 387 17.74 4.39 7.56
CA ASP A 387 18.28 5.47 6.72
C ASP A 387 17.74 5.40 5.30
N LYS A 388 17.65 4.20 4.71
CA LYS A 388 17.07 4.02 3.37
C LYS A 388 15.58 4.35 3.35
N ALA A 389 14.83 3.94 4.37
CA ALA A 389 13.41 4.27 4.49
C ALA A 389 13.20 5.80 4.55
N GLU A 390 14.02 6.51 5.32
CA GLU A 390 13.97 7.97 5.39
C GLU A 390 14.31 8.61 4.03
N VAL A 391 15.39 8.19 3.37
CA VAL A 391 15.77 8.70 2.05
C VAL A 391 14.68 8.44 1.01
N LEU A 392 14.07 7.24 1.02
CA LEU A 392 12.98 6.86 0.12
C LEU A 392 11.77 7.80 0.28
N LEU A 393 11.42 8.11 1.52
CA LEU A 393 10.25 8.91 1.85
C LEU A 393 10.49 10.43 1.78
N SER A 394 11.74 10.88 1.83
CA SER A 394 12.10 12.31 1.80
C SER A 394 12.52 12.79 0.42
N ASN A 395 13.39 12.04 -0.30
CA ASN A 395 13.98 12.49 -1.55
C ASN A 395 13.06 12.32 -2.77
N PHE A 396 11.95 11.59 -2.63
CA PHE A 396 10.98 11.34 -3.69
C PHE A 396 9.61 11.97 -3.39
N ASN A 397 9.56 12.96 -2.51
CA ASN A 397 8.33 13.64 -2.10
C ASN A 397 7.52 14.30 -3.25
N HIS A 398 8.14 14.49 -4.41
CA HIS A 398 7.50 15.00 -5.63
C HIS A 398 6.77 13.92 -6.43
N LEU A 399 7.01 12.64 -6.14
CA LEU A 399 6.32 11.51 -6.76
C LEU A 399 5.18 11.04 -5.86
N PRO A 400 4.08 10.51 -6.42
CA PRO A 400 3.06 9.83 -5.64
C PRO A 400 3.68 8.63 -4.92
N ASP A 401 3.69 8.66 -3.58
CA ASP A 401 4.08 7.53 -2.74
C ASP A 401 2.87 6.61 -2.51
N PRO A 402 3.03 5.28 -2.55
CA PRO A 402 1.91 4.38 -2.29
C PRO A 402 1.50 4.45 -0.82
N LEU A 403 0.40 5.13 -0.52
CA LEU A 403 -0.17 5.19 0.84
C LEU A 403 -0.64 3.82 1.32
N PHE A 404 -1.07 2.99 0.38
CA PHE A 404 -1.40 1.59 0.61
C PHE A 404 -0.66 0.70 -0.40
N SER A 405 -0.18 -0.46 0.03
CA SER A 405 0.24 -1.55 -0.86
C SER A 405 -0.26 -2.90 -0.34
N VAL A 406 -0.59 -3.83 -1.25
CA VAL A 406 -0.93 -5.23 -0.86
C VAL A 406 0.30 -6.12 -0.73
N LYS A 407 1.46 -5.58 -1.08
CA LYS A 407 2.74 -6.30 -1.07
C LYS A 407 3.54 -5.91 0.16
N GLU A 408 4.50 -6.77 0.46
CA GLU A 408 5.56 -6.45 1.40
C GLU A 408 6.39 -5.28 0.86
N GLY A 409 6.37 -4.16 1.58
CA GLY A 409 7.23 -3.02 1.30
C GLY A 409 8.40 -2.99 2.25
N PHE A 410 8.47 -1.95 3.07
CA PHE A 410 9.53 -1.76 4.07
C PHE A 410 8.99 -1.50 5.48
N LEU A 411 7.67 -1.34 5.64
CA LEU A 411 7.06 -0.99 6.93
C LEU A 411 7.25 -2.11 7.97
N GLY A 412 7.07 -3.37 7.56
CA GLY A 412 7.35 -4.52 8.43
C GLY A 412 8.80 -4.54 8.90
N SER A 413 9.75 -4.33 7.97
CA SER A 413 11.18 -4.25 8.28
C SER A 413 11.51 -3.08 9.23
N LEU A 414 10.87 -1.93 9.01
CA LEU A 414 11.03 -0.73 9.83
C LEU A 414 10.51 -0.95 11.26
N MET A 415 9.33 -1.57 11.39
CA MET A 415 8.76 -1.96 12.68
C MET A 415 9.67 -2.95 13.42
N PHE A 416 10.21 -3.95 12.71
CA PHE A 416 11.14 -4.92 13.28
C PHE A 416 12.40 -4.24 13.82
N CYS A 417 13.00 -3.33 13.05
CA CYS A 417 14.14 -2.50 13.49
C CYS A 417 13.78 -1.73 14.76
N GLY A 418 12.60 -1.13 14.80
CA GLY A 418 12.11 -0.39 15.96
C GLY A 418 11.96 -1.26 17.22
N LEU A 419 11.47 -2.49 17.08
CA LEU A 419 11.26 -3.41 18.21
C LEU A 419 12.57 -4.02 18.72
N LYS A 420 13.47 -4.44 17.82
CA LYS A 420 14.65 -5.25 18.20
C LYS A 420 15.92 -4.43 18.43
N CYS A 421 16.08 -3.28 17.79
CA CYS A 421 17.24 -2.42 18.03
C CYS A 421 17.04 -1.60 19.31
N ARG A 422 17.94 -1.70 20.29
CA ARG A 422 17.93 -0.84 21.50
C ARG A 422 18.68 0.48 21.37
N ASP A 423 19.28 0.77 20.21
CA ASP A 423 19.94 2.07 19.96
C ASP A 423 18.89 3.19 19.95
N TRP A 424 19.06 4.16 20.86
CA TRP A 424 18.13 5.26 21.06
C TRP A 424 17.87 6.05 19.76
N THR A 425 18.91 6.32 18.98
CA THR A 425 18.79 7.12 17.75
C THR A 425 17.98 6.39 16.70
N VAL A 426 18.22 5.08 16.53
CA VAL A 426 17.46 4.23 15.61
C VAL A 426 15.99 4.21 16.00
N ARG A 427 15.68 4.00 17.28
CA ARG A 427 14.30 3.98 17.80
C ARG A 427 13.53 5.26 17.55
N GLN A 428 14.14 6.40 17.89
CA GLN A 428 13.51 7.71 17.67
C GLN A 428 13.29 8.00 16.19
N LYS A 429 14.23 7.58 15.33
CA LYS A 429 14.10 7.74 13.88
C LYS A 429 12.97 6.88 13.31
N VAL A 430 12.87 5.62 13.71
CA VAL A 430 11.75 4.73 13.33
C VAL A 430 10.41 5.33 13.75
N LEU A 431 10.29 5.74 15.01
CA LEU A 431 9.07 6.33 15.55
C LEU A 431 8.69 7.61 14.80
N GLY A 432 9.67 8.49 14.54
CA GLY A 432 9.47 9.71 13.77
C GLY A 432 8.98 9.47 12.34
N ILE A 433 9.50 8.43 11.66
CA ILE A 433 9.00 8.04 10.34
C ILE A 433 7.54 7.57 10.45
N CYS A 434 7.23 6.67 11.38
CA CYS A 434 5.87 6.15 11.55
C CYS A 434 4.85 7.25 11.95
N GLN A 435 5.26 8.26 12.72
CA GLN A 435 4.40 9.40 13.07
C GLN A 435 4.18 10.36 11.90
N LYS A 436 5.21 10.55 11.05
CA LYS A 436 5.18 11.53 9.96
C LYS A 436 4.40 11.04 8.74
N TYR A 437 4.43 9.75 8.44
CA TYR A 437 3.87 9.20 7.20
C TYR A 437 2.64 8.32 7.49
N ASN A 438 1.50 8.63 6.88
CA ASN A 438 0.30 7.79 6.94
C ASN A 438 0.38 6.69 5.86
N ARG A 439 0.72 5.46 6.26
CA ARG A 439 1.02 4.36 5.34
C ARG A 439 0.49 3.03 5.84
N ARG A 440 0.04 2.17 4.92
CA ARG A 440 -0.37 0.79 5.17
C ARG A 440 0.21 -0.18 4.13
N GLU A 441 0.78 -1.27 4.60
CA GLU A 441 1.32 -2.37 3.77
C GLU A 441 0.64 -3.67 4.20
N GLY A 442 -0.44 -4.03 3.50
CA GLY A 442 -1.44 -5.03 3.90
C GLY A 442 -1.89 -4.83 5.35
N MET A 443 -1.49 -5.73 6.26
CA MET A 443 -1.86 -5.65 7.67
C MET A 443 -1.04 -4.66 8.50
N PHE A 444 0.14 -4.24 8.03
CA PHE A 444 0.97 -3.30 8.77
C PHE A 444 0.50 -1.87 8.50
N SER A 445 0.25 -1.08 9.54
CA SER A 445 0.02 0.36 9.39
C SER A 445 0.94 1.19 10.28
N THR A 446 1.28 2.39 9.83
CA THR A 446 2.12 3.29 10.64
C THR A 446 1.42 3.76 11.91
N ALA A 447 0.09 3.92 11.89
CA ALA A 447 -0.70 4.23 13.07
C ALA A 447 -0.56 3.15 14.17
N GLU A 448 -0.71 1.89 13.79
CA GLU A 448 -0.50 0.74 14.68
C GLU A 448 0.95 0.61 15.13
N ALA A 449 1.90 0.83 14.22
CA ALA A 449 3.33 0.82 14.54
C ALA A 449 3.69 1.82 15.63
N VAL A 450 3.18 3.06 15.55
CA VAL A 450 3.42 4.10 16.56
C VAL A 450 2.94 3.64 17.94
N LEU A 451 1.72 3.10 18.02
CA LEU A 451 1.13 2.65 19.28
C LEU A 451 1.93 1.50 19.91
N LEU A 452 2.32 0.52 19.10
CA LEU A 452 3.10 -0.63 19.53
C LEU A 452 4.50 -0.20 20.00
N LEU A 453 5.22 0.55 19.16
CA LEU A 453 6.59 0.98 19.45
C LEU A 453 6.64 1.88 20.68
N GLN A 454 5.73 2.86 20.80
CA GLN A 454 5.67 3.74 21.97
C GLN A 454 5.44 2.92 23.26
N THR A 455 4.52 1.96 23.22
CA THR A 455 4.23 1.11 24.39
C THR A 455 5.43 0.29 24.82
N VAL A 456 6.17 -0.29 23.85
CA VAL A 456 7.41 -1.03 24.15
C VAL A 456 8.49 -0.09 24.67
N TYR A 457 8.67 1.09 24.07
CA TYR A 457 9.71 2.04 24.49
C TYR A 457 9.45 2.61 25.88
N ASP A 458 8.21 2.94 26.21
CA ASP A 458 7.81 3.43 27.52
C ASP A 458 8.10 2.38 28.60
N PHE A 459 7.86 1.10 28.29
CA PHE A 459 8.13 -0.01 29.20
C PHE A 459 9.62 -0.26 29.37
N GLU A 460 10.34 -0.48 28.27
CA GLU A 460 11.77 -0.83 28.29
C GLU A 460 12.65 0.32 28.82
N SER A 461 12.25 1.57 28.63
CA SER A 461 13.01 2.75 29.06
C SER A 461 12.58 3.29 30.43
N ALA A 462 11.70 2.58 31.15
CA ALA A 462 11.20 3.03 32.45
C ALA A 462 12.35 3.21 33.46
N GLY A 463 12.54 4.45 33.93
CA GLY A 463 13.63 4.80 34.85
C GLY A 463 15.01 4.94 34.20
N ILE A 464 15.10 4.90 32.87
CA ILE A 464 16.35 5.01 32.11
C ILE A 464 16.40 6.36 31.38
N PRO A 465 17.46 7.17 31.57
CA PRO A 465 17.60 8.44 30.86
C PRO A 465 17.70 8.26 29.33
N PRO A 466 17.22 9.25 28.53
CA PRO A 466 17.40 9.25 27.08
C PRO A 466 18.85 9.07 26.64
N GLY A 467 19.11 8.12 25.73
CA GLY A 467 20.43 7.84 25.20
C GLY A 467 21.26 6.81 25.98
N GLU A 468 20.85 6.45 27.19
CA GLU A 468 21.48 5.39 27.97
C GLU A 468 21.09 3.98 27.45
N TYR A 469 21.92 2.99 27.77
CA TYR A 469 21.67 1.62 27.36
C TYR A 469 20.53 0.97 28.15
N ILE A 470 19.56 0.43 27.41
CA ILE A 470 18.48 -0.37 28.00
C ILE A 470 19.06 -1.75 28.38
N PRO A 471 19.06 -2.15 29.66
CA PRO A 471 19.62 -3.42 30.10
C PRO A 471 18.77 -4.59 29.61
N GLU A 472 19.38 -5.76 29.46
CA GLU A 472 18.70 -7.00 29.04
C GLU A 472 17.45 -7.30 29.88
N SER A 473 17.50 -7.06 31.18
CA SER A 473 16.39 -7.30 32.10
C SER A 473 15.15 -6.47 31.84
N ALA A 474 15.29 -5.33 31.15
CA ALA A 474 14.17 -4.46 30.80
C ALA A 474 13.60 -4.76 29.41
N ARG A 475 14.26 -5.61 28.61
CA ARG A 475 13.90 -5.85 27.21
C ARG A 475 12.61 -6.67 27.08
N VAL A 476 11.81 -6.33 26.07
CA VAL A 476 10.55 -7.01 25.73
C VAL A 476 10.80 -8.02 24.60
N PRO A 477 10.83 -9.34 24.89
CA PRO A 477 11.09 -10.36 23.88
C PRO A 477 9.99 -10.47 22.81
N GLN A 478 8.73 -10.26 23.19
CA GLN A 478 7.60 -10.41 22.28
C GLN A 478 6.56 -9.31 22.49
N ALA A 479 6.17 -8.66 21.39
CA ALA A 479 5.10 -7.67 21.37
C ALA A 479 4.37 -7.71 20.02
N TYR A 480 3.04 -7.65 20.05
CA TYR A 480 2.20 -7.64 18.85
C TYR A 480 0.88 -6.92 19.12
N ILE A 481 0.21 -6.52 18.04
CA ILE A 481 -1.17 -6.06 18.10
C ILE A 481 -2.07 -7.27 17.89
N ALA A 482 -3.00 -7.46 18.82
CA ALA A 482 -4.01 -8.48 18.76
C ALA A 482 -5.37 -7.84 18.49
N GLU A 483 -6.10 -8.42 17.57
CA GLU A 483 -7.47 -8.02 17.28
C GLU A 483 -8.43 -8.89 18.10
N HIS A 484 -9.40 -8.24 18.75
CA HIS A 484 -10.53 -8.93 19.35
C HIS A 484 -11.74 -8.78 18.41
N PRO A 485 -12.26 -9.88 17.85
CA PRO A 485 -13.46 -9.80 17.03
C PRO A 485 -14.60 -9.27 17.90
N ASN A 486 -15.20 -8.16 17.49
CA ASN A 486 -16.46 -7.68 18.04
C ASN A 486 -17.55 -7.95 17.01
N LEU A 487 -18.02 -9.19 16.99
CA LEU A 487 -19.07 -9.70 16.09
C LEU A 487 -20.39 -8.89 16.18
N SER A 488 -20.56 -8.07 17.22
CA SER A 488 -21.81 -7.31 17.46
C SER A 488 -21.82 -5.90 16.86
N LYS A 489 -20.66 -5.31 16.50
CA LYS A 489 -20.58 -3.89 16.12
C LYS A 489 -19.77 -3.59 14.86
N PHE A 490 -19.23 -4.59 14.16
CA PHE A 490 -18.38 -4.39 12.98
C PHE A 490 -17.16 -3.46 13.23
N ASN A 491 -16.77 -3.28 14.50
CA ASN A 491 -15.57 -2.56 14.92
C ASN A 491 -14.65 -3.55 15.62
N THR A 492 -13.59 -3.98 14.96
CA THR A 492 -12.50 -4.74 15.60
C THR A 492 -11.91 -3.87 16.72
N LYS A 493 -11.92 -4.39 17.95
CA LYS A 493 -11.21 -3.74 19.06
C LYS A 493 -9.80 -4.30 19.07
N SER A 494 -8.81 -3.45 18.86
CA SER A 494 -7.41 -3.86 18.89
C SER A 494 -6.79 -3.57 20.26
N TYR A 495 -5.88 -4.43 20.69
CA TYR A 495 -5.08 -4.23 21.89
C TYR A 495 -3.64 -4.63 21.62
N ILE A 496 -2.71 -3.94 22.27
CA ILE A 496 -1.30 -4.34 22.26
C ILE A 496 -1.13 -5.42 23.32
N LYS A 497 -0.42 -6.49 22.97
CA LYS A 497 -0.03 -7.55 23.89
C LYS A 497 1.49 -7.71 23.85
N TYR A 498 2.13 -7.69 25.01
CA TYR A 498 3.57 -7.83 25.14
C TYR A 498 3.95 -8.65 26.37
N CYS A 499 5.13 -9.27 26.33
CA CYS A 499 5.64 -10.15 27.36
C CYS A 499 6.91 -9.57 27.96
N ASP A 500 7.04 -9.57 29.29
CA ASP A 500 8.34 -9.30 29.93
C ASP A 500 9.26 -10.53 29.87
N ARG A 501 10.49 -10.38 30.38
CA ARG A 501 11.48 -11.46 30.41
C ARG A 501 11.08 -12.64 31.30
N ASP A 502 10.27 -12.40 32.33
CA ASP A 502 9.81 -13.42 33.27
C ASP A 502 8.63 -14.23 32.70
N GLY A 503 8.17 -13.90 31.49
CA GLY A 503 7.06 -14.59 30.82
C GLY A 503 5.69 -14.00 31.17
N ASN A 504 5.62 -12.89 31.90
CA ASN A 504 4.35 -12.26 32.24
C ASN A 504 3.82 -11.47 31.04
N TRP A 505 2.54 -11.68 30.74
CA TRP A 505 1.86 -11.04 29.62
C TRP A 505 1.06 -9.83 30.08
N TYR A 506 1.23 -8.72 29.39
CA TYR A 506 0.53 -7.46 29.59
C TYR A 506 -0.31 -7.12 28.36
N SER A 507 -1.44 -6.45 28.58
CA SER A 507 -2.36 -6.02 27.53
C SER A 507 -2.74 -4.56 27.72
N LYS A 508 -2.67 -3.77 26.64
CA LYS A 508 -3.09 -2.37 26.61
C LYS A 508 -4.10 -2.18 25.48
N TRP A 509 -5.35 -1.90 25.84
CA TRP A 509 -6.40 -1.62 24.86
C TRP A 509 -6.08 -0.35 24.08
N LEU A 510 -6.18 -0.44 22.76
CA LEU A 510 -6.19 0.75 21.91
C LEU A 510 -7.60 1.32 22.06
N SER A 511 -7.75 2.41 22.82
CA SER A 511 -9.05 3.04 23.01
C SER A 511 -9.70 3.33 21.65
N PRO A 512 -11.02 3.07 21.50
CA PRO A 512 -11.75 3.44 20.29
C PRO A 512 -11.86 4.96 20.11
#